data_AF-A0A392SCI4-F1
#
_entry.id   AF-A0A392SCI4-F1
#
_cell.length_a   1.000
_cell.length_b   1.000
_cell.length_c   1.000
_cell.angle_alpha   90.00
_cell.angle_beta   90.00
_cell.angle_gamma   90.00
#
_symmetry.space_group_name_H-M   'P 1'
#
loop_
_entity.id
_entity.type
_entity.pdbx_description
1 polymer ?
#
loop_
_entity_poly.entity_id
_entity_poly.type
_entity_poly.pdbx_seq_one_letter_code
_entity_poly.pdbx_strand_id
1 'polypeptide(L)'
;KNRGDRPFGRGEEKAAGGARALQLSMTPLEDEPEIARGLSTCAEFIEKIWVLGQDVLDGVKFGFDNAVDQIKVLNPTVKLNTEGLSMLKRVENGEIVIPPEYAQMVE
;
A
#
# COMPACT_ATOMS: atom_id res chain seq x y z
N LYS A 1 -41.03 -5.32 53.32
CA LYS A 1 -39.85 -4.60 52.76
C LYS A 1 -38.73 -5.62 52.62
N ASN A 2 -38.50 -6.18 51.44
CA ASN A 2 -37.30 -6.95 51.11
C ASN A 2 -37.09 -6.84 49.60
N ARG A 3 -36.32 -5.82 49.20
CA ARG A 3 -35.72 -5.74 47.86
C ARG A 3 -34.30 -6.27 48.01
N GLY A 4 -34.16 -7.59 47.99
CA GLY A 4 -32.86 -8.24 47.93
C GLY A 4 -32.34 -8.18 46.49
N ASP A 5 -31.27 -7.40 46.32
CA ASP A 5 -30.12 -7.67 45.46
C ASP A 5 -30.41 -8.31 44.09
N ARG A 6 -30.74 -7.45 43.11
CA ARG A 6 -30.51 -7.81 41.71
C ARG A 6 -29.00 -7.69 41.44
N PRO A 7 -28.35 -8.71 40.86
CA PRO A 7 -26.93 -8.63 40.55
C PRO A 7 -26.74 -7.66 39.37
N PHE A 8 -26.43 -6.41 39.69
CA PHE A 8 -26.18 -5.36 38.70
C PHE A 8 -24.83 -5.54 37.97
N GLY A 9 -23.98 -6.49 38.39
CA GLY A 9 -22.59 -6.59 37.92
C GLY A 9 -22.33 -7.46 36.67
N ARG A 10 -23.26 -8.33 36.23
CA ARG A 10 -22.95 -9.31 35.17
C ARG A 10 -22.88 -8.69 33.76
N GLY A 11 -23.60 -7.59 33.52
CA GLY A 11 -23.57 -6.87 32.24
C GLY A 11 -22.33 -6.00 32.08
N GLU A 12 -21.92 -5.33 33.16
CA GLU A 12 -20.75 -4.45 33.20
C GLU A 12 -19.44 -5.23 33.11
N GLU A 13 -19.34 -6.40 33.76
CA GLU A 13 -18.17 -7.27 33.68
C GLU A 13 -17.95 -7.84 32.27
N LYS A 14 -19.03 -8.20 31.56
CA LYS A 14 -18.95 -8.64 30.16
C LYS A 14 -18.60 -7.50 29.20
N ALA A 15 -19.15 -6.31 29.41
CA ALA A 15 -18.81 -5.13 28.62
C ALA A 15 -17.36 -4.69 28.85
N ALA A 16 -16.88 -4.71 30.09
CA ALA A 16 -15.49 -4.41 30.43
C ALA A 16 -14.52 -5.47 29.87
N GLY A 17 -14.90 -6.75 29.89
CA GLY A 17 -14.15 -7.82 29.24
C GLY A 17 -14.03 -7.63 27.73
N GLY A 18 -15.12 -7.25 27.06
CA GLY A 18 -15.13 -6.94 25.63
C GLY A 18 -14.25 -5.73 25.28
N ALA A 19 -14.34 -4.65 26.06
CA ALA A 19 -13.50 -3.47 25.86
C ALA A 19 -12.00 -3.76 26.00
N ARG A 20 -11.62 -4.62 26.96
CA ARG A 20 -10.22 -5.06 27.13
C ARG A 20 -9.72 -5.92 25.98
N ALA A 21 -10.53 -6.85 25.49
CA ALA A 21 -10.18 -7.68 24.34
C ALA A 21 -10.00 -6.83 23.07
N LEU A 22 -10.86 -5.83 22.87
CA LEU A 22 -10.73 -4.89 21.76
C LEU A 22 -9.47 -4.03 21.88
N GLN A 23 -9.14 -3.51 23.08
CA GLN A 23 -7.89 -2.77 23.31
C GLN A 23 -6.65 -3.63 23.01
N LEU A 24 -6.65 -4.90 23.40
CA LEU A 24 -5.57 -5.83 23.07
C LEU A 24 -5.43 -6.01 21.56
N SER A 25 -6.53 -6.18 20.83
CA SER A 25 -6.51 -6.31 19.36
C SER A 25 -6.10 -5.05 18.60
N MET A 26 -6.18 -3.88 19.24
CA MET A 26 -5.74 -2.59 18.68
C MET A 26 -4.35 -2.18 19.16
N THR A 27 -3.64 -3.05 19.89
CA THR A 27 -2.27 -2.76 20.32
C THR A 27 -1.38 -2.69 19.07
N PRO A 28 -0.68 -1.58 18.83
CA PRO A 28 0.17 -1.45 17.67
C PRO A 28 1.25 -2.54 17.64
N LEU A 29 1.56 -3.03 16.45
CA LEU A 29 2.67 -3.98 16.28
C LEU A 29 4.01 -3.22 16.36
N GLU A 30 5.09 -3.86 16.82
CA GLU A 30 6.42 -3.23 16.90
C GLU A 30 6.89 -2.68 15.55
N ASP A 31 6.59 -3.40 14.46
CA ASP A 31 6.92 -3.01 13.08
C ASP A 31 5.78 -2.28 12.36
N GLU A 32 4.79 -1.76 13.10
CA GLU A 32 3.69 -1.03 12.47
C GLU A 32 4.20 0.28 11.85
N PRO A 33 4.04 0.45 10.52
CA PRO A 33 4.56 1.63 9.85
C PRO A 33 3.78 2.86 10.32
N GLU A 34 4.45 4.00 10.44
CA GLU A 34 3.85 5.23 11.00
C GLU A 34 2.57 5.65 10.30
N ILE A 35 2.47 5.38 9.00
CA ILE A 35 1.30 5.64 8.16
C ILE A 35 0.06 4.80 8.52
N ALA A 36 0.25 3.66 9.21
CA ALA A 36 -0.81 2.76 9.63
C ALA A 36 -1.28 3.02 11.06
N ARG A 37 -0.51 3.80 11.84
CA ARG A 37 -0.84 4.11 13.23
C ARG A 37 -2.14 4.87 13.33
N GLY A 38 -3.04 4.36 14.18
CA GLY A 38 -4.31 5.02 14.48
C GLY A 38 -5.41 4.82 13.42
N LEU A 39 -5.19 3.96 12.42
CA LEU A 39 -6.26 3.52 11.53
C LEU A 39 -7.22 2.63 12.32
N SER A 40 -8.48 3.04 12.38
CA SER A 40 -9.51 2.38 13.19
C SER A 40 -10.60 1.72 12.35
N THR A 41 -10.62 2.00 11.04
CA THR A 41 -11.61 1.50 10.11
C THR A 41 -10.98 0.97 8.81
N CYS A 42 -11.67 0.04 8.15
CA CYS A 42 -11.27 -0.43 6.81
C CYS A 42 -11.27 0.71 5.77
N ALA A 43 -12.13 1.72 5.93
CA ALA A 43 -12.18 2.85 5.00
C ALA A 43 -10.89 3.69 5.05
N GLU A 44 -10.43 4.04 6.27
CA GLU A 44 -9.18 4.78 6.48
C GLU A 44 -7.98 3.98 5.94
N PHE A 45 -7.97 2.65 6.14
CA PHE A 45 -6.91 1.79 5.61
C PHE A 45 -6.88 1.75 4.09
N ILE A 46 -8.03 1.59 3.43
CA ILE A 46 -8.12 1.60 1.97
C ILE A 46 -7.70 2.96 1.40
N GLU A 47 -8.11 4.07 2.01
CA GLU A 47 -7.68 5.40 1.61
C GLU A 47 -6.14 5.55 1.66
N LYS A 48 -5.52 5.07 2.75
CA LYS A 48 -4.04 5.05 2.85
C LYS A 48 -3.38 4.21 1.77
N ILE A 49 -3.92 3.03 1.45
CA ILE A 49 -3.39 2.20 0.36
C ILE A 49 -3.42 2.95 -0.98
N TRP A 50 -4.51 3.67 -1.28
CA TRP A 50 -4.60 4.45 -2.52
C TRP A 50 -3.59 5.58 -2.59
N VAL A 51 -3.43 6.35 -1.50
CA VAL A 51 -2.45 7.44 -1.45
C VAL A 51 -1.03 6.90 -1.65
N LEU A 52 -0.66 5.84 -0.92
CA LEU A 52 0.65 5.21 -1.08
C LEU A 52 0.87 4.65 -2.48
N GLY A 53 -0.16 4.03 -3.06
CA GLY A 53 -0.12 3.52 -4.43
C GLY A 53 0.18 4.65 -5.41
N GLN A 54 -0.47 5.80 -5.26
CA GLN A 54 -0.25 6.97 -6.09
C GLN A 54 1.15 7.55 -5.88
N ASP A 55 1.60 7.72 -4.63
CA ASP A 55 2.92 8.27 -4.31
C ASP A 55 4.05 7.40 -4.90
N VAL A 56 3.91 6.07 -4.84
CA VAL A 56 4.85 5.13 -5.46
C VAL A 56 4.84 5.25 -6.98
N LEU A 57 3.67 5.32 -7.61
CA LEU A 57 3.55 5.50 -9.06
C LEU A 57 4.19 6.81 -9.53
N ASP A 58 3.93 7.91 -8.82
CA ASP A 58 4.49 9.21 -9.12
C ASP A 58 6.01 9.23 -8.93
N GLY A 59 6.51 8.60 -7.86
CA GLY A 59 7.94 8.44 -7.61
C GLY A 59 8.66 7.63 -8.69
N VAL A 60 8.08 6.51 -9.13
CA VAL A 60 8.62 5.67 -10.22
C VAL A 60 8.63 6.44 -11.54
N LYS A 61 7.54 7.15 -11.86
CA LYS A 61 7.45 7.98 -13.06
C LYS A 61 8.54 9.06 -13.06
N PHE A 62 8.66 9.79 -11.94
CA PHE A 62 9.69 10.82 -11.79
C PHE A 62 11.11 10.25 -11.96
N GLY A 63 11.41 9.14 -11.28
CA GLY A 63 12.71 8.49 -11.37
C GLY A 63 13.06 8.05 -12.80
N PHE A 64 12.08 7.49 -13.51
CA PHE A 64 12.23 7.11 -14.91
C PHE A 64 12.48 8.32 -15.82
N ASP A 65 11.64 9.35 -15.75
CA ASP A 65 11.77 10.56 -16.59
C ASP A 65 13.13 11.24 -16.37
N ASN A 66 13.55 11.36 -15.11
CA ASN A 66 14.84 11.93 -14.73
C ASN A 66 16.02 11.09 -15.26
N ALA A 67 15.95 9.76 -15.18
CA ALA A 67 17.00 8.89 -15.72
C ALA A 67 17.09 9.02 -17.24
N VAL A 68 15.96 9.05 -17.95
CA VAL A 68 15.91 9.28 -19.40
C VAL A 68 16.55 10.62 -19.76
N ASP A 69 16.24 11.68 -19.04
CA ASP A 69 16.81 13.00 -19.30
C ASP A 69 18.32 13.06 -19.02
N GLN A 70 18.79 12.42 -17.95
CA GLN A 70 20.24 12.27 -17.70
C GLN A 70 20.94 11.54 -18.85
N ILE A 71 20.35 10.46 -19.37
CA ILE A 71 20.94 9.72 -20.50
C ILE A 71 21.00 10.59 -21.75
N LYS A 72 19.98 11.42 -22.03
CA LYS A 72 20.00 12.37 -23.17
C LYS A 72 21.13 13.39 -23.03
N VAL A 73 21.36 13.92 -21.82
CA VAL A 73 22.44 14.88 -21.55
C VAL A 73 23.81 14.23 -21.79
N LEU A 74 23.99 12.98 -21.33
CA LEU A 74 25.25 12.25 -21.48
C LEU A 74 25.49 11.76 -22.91
N ASN A 75 24.45 11.63 -23.73
CA ASN A 75 24.52 11.11 -25.10
C ASN A 75 23.88 12.09 -26.11
N PRO A 76 24.43 13.30 -26.29
CA PRO A 76 23.78 14.36 -27.06
C PRO A 76 23.65 14.07 -28.56
N THR A 77 24.43 13.12 -29.09
CA THR A 77 24.39 12.71 -30.50
C THR A 77 23.42 11.56 -30.77
N VAL A 78 22.91 10.90 -29.72
CA VAL A 78 21.99 9.76 -29.84
C VAL A 78 20.58 10.23 -29.56
N LYS A 79 19.69 10.12 -30.56
CA LYS A 79 18.27 10.37 -30.36
C LYS A 79 17.63 9.13 -29.71
N LEU A 80 17.30 9.22 -28.43
CA LEU A 80 16.56 8.17 -27.72
C LEU A 80 15.10 8.12 -28.17
N ASN A 81 14.59 6.92 -28.42
CA ASN A 81 13.16 6.66 -28.57
C ASN A 81 12.67 5.88 -27.34
N THR A 82 11.63 6.40 -26.68
CA THR A 82 11.00 5.77 -25.51
C THR A 82 9.60 5.21 -25.83
N GLU A 83 9.14 5.33 -27.07
CA GLU A 83 7.85 4.76 -27.50
C GLU A 83 7.88 3.23 -27.36
N GLY A 84 6.80 2.67 -26.83
CA GLY A 84 6.64 1.22 -26.65
C GLY A 84 7.32 0.62 -25.41
N LEU A 85 8.07 1.43 -24.63
CA LEU A 85 8.56 1.02 -23.32
C LEU A 85 7.40 0.67 -22.39
N SER A 86 7.60 -0.36 -21.59
CA SER A 86 6.62 -0.85 -20.63
C SER A 86 7.32 -1.59 -19.51
N MET A 87 6.83 -1.42 -18.28
CA MET A 87 7.29 -2.16 -17.10
C MET A 87 7.15 -3.69 -17.27
N LEU A 88 6.19 -4.13 -18.10
CA LEU A 88 5.90 -5.54 -18.35
C LEU A 88 6.68 -6.11 -19.54
N LYS A 89 7.54 -5.32 -20.17
CA LYS A 89 8.33 -5.73 -21.32
C LYS A 89 9.82 -5.72 -20.98
N ARG A 90 10.58 -6.59 -21.63
CA ARG A 90 12.05 -6.61 -21.54
C ARG A 90 12.66 -6.69 -22.93
N VAL A 91 13.97 -6.45 -23.01
CA VAL A 91 14.71 -6.60 -24.26
C VAL A 91 15.23 -8.02 -24.37
N GLU A 92 14.84 -8.72 -25.43
CA GLU A 92 15.40 -10.02 -25.82
C GLU A 92 15.89 -9.93 -27.27
N ASN A 93 17.15 -10.29 -27.51
CA ASN A 93 17.77 -10.25 -28.84
C ASN A 93 17.64 -8.89 -29.58
N GLY A 94 17.55 -7.79 -28.84
CA GLY A 94 17.39 -6.45 -29.41
C GLY A 94 15.94 -6.03 -29.70
N GLU A 95 14.96 -6.89 -29.40
CA GLU A 95 13.53 -6.60 -29.54
C GLU A 95 12.87 -6.42 -28.17
N ILE A 96 11.87 -5.55 -28.10
CA ILE A 96 11.06 -5.35 -26.90
C ILE A 96 9.92 -6.36 -26.90
N VAL A 97 9.96 -7.32 -25.98
CA VAL A 97 8.99 -8.42 -25.90
C VAL A 97 8.29 -8.45 -24.55
N ILE A 98 7.06 -8.99 -24.52
CA ILE A 98 6.35 -9.28 -23.27
C ILE A 98 6.80 -10.67 -22.82
N PRO A 99 7.44 -10.82 -21.65
CA PRO A 99 7.79 -12.12 -21.12
C PRO A 99 6.55 -13.00 -20.92
N PRO A 100 6.67 -14.33 -21.06
CA PRO A 100 5.56 -15.26 -20.82
C PRO A 100 4.89 -15.05 -19.45
N GLU A 101 5.67 -14.75 -18.41
CA GLU A 101 5.20 -14.47 -17.06
C GLU A 101 4.20 -13.31 -16.97
N TYR A 102 4.31 -12.34 -17.89
CA TYR A 102 3.48 -11.13 -17.92
C TYR A 102 2.46 -11.12 -19.06
N ALA A 103 2.40 -12.16 -19.89
CA ALA A 103 1.48 -12.22 -21.03
C ALA A 103 0.01 -12.03 -20.64
N GLN A 104 -0.36 -12.51 -19.45
CA GLN A 104 -1.71 -12.41 -18.89
C GLN A 104 -2.05 -11.05 -18.24
N MET A 105 -1.07 -10.16 -18.12
CA MET A 105 -1.23 -8.83 -17.52
C MET A 105 -1.30 -7.71 -18.56
N VAL A 106 -1.22 -8.07 -19.84
CA VAL A 106 -1.35 -7.14 -20.97
C VAL A 106 -2.75 -7.31 -21.54
N GLU A 107 -3.70 -6.55 -21.00
CA GLU A 107 -5.05 -6.36 -21.56
C GLU A 107 -5.13 -5.01 -22.29
#